data_AF-A0A6N3C9A2-F1
#
_entry.id   AF-A0A6N3C9A2-F1
#
_cell.length_a   1.000
_cell.length_b   1.000
_cell.length_c   1.000
_cell.angle_alpha   90.00
_cell.angle_beta   90.00
_cell.angle_gamma   90.00
#
_symmetry.space_group_name_H-M   'P 1'
#
loop_
_entity.id
_entity.type
_entity.pdbx_description
1 polymer ?
#
loop_
_entity_poly.entity_id
_entity_poly.type
_entity_poly.pdbx_seq_one_letter_code
_entity_poly.pdbx_strand_id
1 'polypeptide(L)'
;MKIKKEAFERTILNSEYIGYYTHLLSADSCPYHQGKQLDTMRYLLENDRIEEIKANARYLFPLRKYKLPSNLQKEYQLLEECVSFISSLNTHLLIPQAAIEQSLSIKAENGAKDQKEHYKQLVRGLLDILH
;
A
#
# COMPACT_ATOMS: atom_id res chain seq x y z
N MET A 1 18.95 2.29 11.64
CA MET A 1 18.85 3.37 10.64
C MET A 1 18.11 4.54 11.26
N LYS A 2 18.38 5.78 10.84
CA LYS A 2 17.63 6.98 11.28
C LYS A 2 16.98 7.63 10.04
N ILE A 3 15.67 7.79 10.07
CA ILE A 3 14.84 8.21 8.92
C ILE A 3 14.16 9.52 9.29
N LYS A 4 14.08 10.49 8.36
CA LYS A 4 13.33 11.74 8.60
C LYS A 4 11.85 11.42 8.85
N LYS A 5 11.20 12.13 9.79
CA LYS A 5 9.77 11.95 10.14
C LYS A 5 8.87 11.88 8.90
N GLU A 6 8.92 12.91 8.08
CA GLU A 6 8.07 13.07 6.89
C GLU A 6 8.29 11.95 5.87
N ALA A 7 9.54 11.54 5.65
CA ALA A 7 9.88 10.45 4.75
C ALA A 7 9.29 9.11 5.25
N PHE A 8 9.49 8.80 6.53
CA PHE A 8 8.95 7.60 7.14
C PHE A 8 7.42 7.57 7.08
N GLU A 9 6.75 8.63 7.52
CA GLU A 9 5.29 8.70 7.54
C GLU A 9 4.68 8.61 6.13
N ARG A 10 5.30 9.25 5.13
CA ARG A 10 4.88 9.12 3.73
C ARG A 10 5.03 7.69 3.21
N THR A 11 6.16 7.03 3.50
CA THR A 11 6.38 5.63 3.10
C THR A 11 5.36 4.71 3.76
N ILE A 12 5.07 4.90 5.05
CA ILE A 12 4.07 4.11 5.76
C ILE A 12 2.66 4.35 5.21
N LEU A 13 2.28 5.60 4.96
CA LEU A 13 0.96 5.91 4.36
C LEU A 13 0.81 5.26 2.99
N ASN A 14 1.82 5.38 2.12
CA ASN A 14 1.78 4.81 0.78
C ASN A 14 1.87 3.27 0.78
N SER A 15 2.35 2.66 1.86
CA SER A 15 2.42 1.19 1.98
C SER A 15 1.05 0.53 1.98
N GLU A 16 -0.01 1.26 2.35
CA GLU A 16 -1.39 0.75 2.34
C GLU A 16 -1.87 0.32 0.95
N TYR A 17 -1.28 0.89 -0.10
CA TYR A 17 -1.61 0.57 -1.49
C TYR A 17 -0.87 -0.66 -2.02
N ILE A 18 0.13 -1.20 -1.31
CA ILE A 18 0.94 -2.32 -1.80
C ILE A 18 0.07 -3.55 -2.09
N GLY A 19 -0.91 -3.87 -1.24
CA GLY A 19 -1.84 -4.97 -1.49
C GLY A 19 -2.63 -4.82 -2.79
N TYR A 20 -3.12 -3.61 -3.06
CA TYR A 20 -3.86 -3.29 -4.28
C TYR A 20 -2.99 -3.45 -5.54
N TYR A 21 -1.78 -2.87 -5.55
CA TYR A 21 -0.90 -2.98 -6.71
C TYR A 21 -0.35 -4.40 -6.90
N THR A 22 -0.13 -5.16 -5.81
CA THR A 22 0.25 -6.58 -5.89
C THR A 22 -0.81 -7.37 -6.66
N HIS A 23 -2.08 -7.17 -6.32
CA HIS A 23 -3.18 -7.85 -7.00
C HIS A 23 -3.24 -7.48 -8.49
N LEU A 24 -3.19 -6.18 -8.81
CA LEU A 24 -3.21 -5.69 -10.20
C LEU A 24 -2.04 -6.19 -11.04
N LEU A 25 -0.83 -6.20 -10.49
CA LEU A 25 0.37 -6.64 -11.19
C LEU A 25 0.44 -8.16 -11.34
N SER A 26 -0.33 -8.90 -10.53
CA SER A 26 -0.42 -10.36 -10.61
C SER A 26 -1.45 -10.86 -11.62
N ALA A 27 -2.30 -10.00 -12.18
CA ALA A 27 -3.29 -10.39 -13.18
C ALA A 27 -2.61 -10.77 -14.50
N ASP A 28 -3.04 -11.88 -15.11
CA ASP A 28 -2.51 -12.38 -16.39
C ASP A 28 -2.62 -11.36 -17.54
N SER A 29 -3.56 -10.43 -17.43
CA SER A 29 -3.79 -9.34 -18.38
C SER A 29 -2.89 -8.12 -18.17
N CYS A 30 -2.06 -8.10 -17.12
CA CYS A 30 -1.22 -6.96 -16.80
C CYS A 30 0.01 -6.89 -17.72
N PRO A 31 0.17 -5.83 -18.53
CA PRO A 31 1.31 -5.75 -19.45
C PRO A 31 2.61 -5.32 -18.74
N TYR A 32 2.56 -5.00 -17.44
CA TYR A 32 3.71 -4.59 -16.63
C TYR A 32 4.29 -5.81 -15.93
N HIS A 33 5.03 -6.62 -16.68
CA HIS A 33 5.70 -7.79 -16.12
C HIS A 33 6.91 -7.36 -15.27
N GLN A 34 6.71 -7.25 -13.95
CA GLN A 34 7.76 -6.86 -13.01
C GLN A 34 7.94 -7.90 -11.90
N GLY A 35 8.34 -9.11 -12.29
CA GLY A 35 8.48 -10.27 -11.38
C GLY A 35 9.20 -9.92 -10.07
N LYS A 36 10.38 -9.30 -10.14
CA LYS A 36 11.14 -8.93 -8.94
C LYS A 36 10.39 -7.99 -7.99
N GLN A 37 9.63 -7.02 -8.51
CA GLN A 37 8.95 -6.03 -7.67
C GLN A 37 7.68 -6.62 -7.10
N LEU A 38 6.96 -7.43 -7.89
CA LEU A 38 5.83 -8.21 -7.43
C LEU A 38 6.22 -9.20 -6.33
N ASP A 39 7.34 -9.91 -6.49
CA ASP A 39 7.87 -10.84 -5.49
C ASP A 39 8.26 -10.11 -4.20
N THR A 40 8.83 -8.91 -4.32
CA THR A 40 9.17 -8.09 -3.16
C THR A 40 7.91 -7.61 -2.43
N MET A 41 6.88 -7.18 -3.15
CA MET A 41 5.60 -6.81 -2.55
C MET A 41 4.92 -7.99 -1.85
N ARG A 42 4.89 -9.16 -2.49
CA ARG A 42 4.39 -10.41 -1.88
C ARG A 42 5.16 -10.76 -0.62
N TYR A 43 6.49 -10.73 -0.66
CA TYR A 43 7.32 -10.97 0.51
C TYR A 43 6.97 -10.04 1.68
N LEU A 44 6.82 -8.73 1.42
CA LEU A 44 6.49 -7.76 2.46
C LEU A 44 5.11 -7.99 3.08
N LEU A 45 4.13 -8.43 2.28
CA LEU A 45 2.76 -8.73 2.72
C LEU A 45 2.66 -10.07 3.46
N GLU A 46 3.18 -11.15 2.87
CA GLU A 46 3.08 -12.51 3.42
C GLU A 46 3.84 -12.69 4.74
N ASN A 47 4.83 -11.82 5.01
CA ASN A 47 5.65 -11.89 6.21
C ASN A 47 5.32 -10.74 7.20
N ASP A 48 4.21 -10.02 7.02
CA ASP A 48 3.75 -8.91 7.88
C ASP A 48 4.83 -7.84 8.15
N ARG A 49 5.79 -7.67 7.23
CA ARG A 49 6.96 -6.81 7.47
C ARG A 49 6.59 -5.34 7.61
N ILE A 50 5.54 -4.91 6.94
CA ILE A 50 5.03 -3.54 7.03
C ILE A 50 4.55 -3.24 8.44
N GLU A 51 3.77 -4.15 9.04
CA GLU A 51 3.28 -4.01 10.42
C GLU A 51 4.41 -4.14 11.44
N GLU A 52 5.36 -5.05 11.20
CA GLU A 52 6.56 -5.19 12.04
C GLU A 52 7.40 -3.91 12.05
N ILE A 53 7.59 -3.25 10.90
CA ILE A 53 8.24 -1.95 10.77
C ILE A 53 7.49 -0.88 11.57
N LYS A 54 6.15 -0.78 11.41
CA LYS A 54 5.31 0.19 12.13
C LYS A 54 5.44 0.03 13.64
N ALA A 55 5.37 -1.20 14.14
CA ALA A 55 5.41 -1.51 15.56
C ALA A 55 6.79 -1.22 16.20
N ASN A 56 7.88 -1.38 15.45
CA ASN A 56 9.24 -1.28 15.97
C ASN A 56 9.93 0.05 15.67
N ALA A 57 9.32 0.93 14.87
CA ALA A 57 9.84 2.25 14.60
C ALA A 57 9.68 3.17 15.82
N ARG A 58 10.80 3.59 16.41
CA ARG A 58 10.78 4.51 17.55
C ARG A 58 10.97 5.95 17.10
N TYR A 59 10.00 6.81 17.40
CA TYR A 59 10.15 8.25 17.16
C TYR A 59 11.12 8.88 18.16
N LEU A 60 12.10 9.62 17.63
CA LEU A 60 13.05 10.41 18.40
C LEU A 60 12.71 11.89 18.25
N PHE A 61 11.82 12.38 19.13
CA PHE A 61 11.27 13.74 19.09
C PHE A 61 12.32 14.85 18.89
N PRO A 62 13.45 14.89 19.64
CA PRO A 62 14.43 15.97 19.50
C PRO A 62 15.09 16.03 18.13
N LEU A 63 15.13 14.89 17.42
CA LEU A 63 15.79 14.76 16.12
C LEU A 63 14.80 14.82 14.96
N ARG A 64 13.48 14.84 15.23
CA ARG A 64 12.40 14.66 14.24
C ARG A 64 12.67 13.49 13.29
N LYS A 65 13.13 12.37 13.85
CA LYS A 65 13.51 11.16 13.11
C LYS A 65 12.90 9.90 13.74
N TYR A 66 12.58 8.91 12.91
CA TYR A 66 12.33 7.55 13.38
C TYR A 66 13.64 6.77 13.41
N LYS A 67 13.82 5.97 14.46
CA LYS A 67 14.89 4.99 14.58
C LYS A 67 14.30 3.60 14.38
N LEU A 68 14.84 2.89 13.40
CA LEU A 68 14.46 1.51 13.11
C LEU A 68 15.57 0.54 13.57
N PRO A 69 15.22 -0.59 14.21
CA PRO A 69 16.14 -1.68 14.54
C PRO A 69 16.92 -2.20 13.32
N SER A 70 18.10 -2.77 13.56
CA SER A 70 18.99 -3.31 12.52
C SER A 70 18.37 -4.41 11.68
N ASN A 71 17.60 -5.29 12.31
CA ASN A 71 16.92 -6.41 11.68
C ASN A 71 15.74 -6.01 10.77
N LEU A 72 15.36 -4.73 10.72
CA LEU A 72 14.26 -4.22 9.88
C LEU A 72 14.71 -3.19 8.84
N GLN A 73 16.00 -2.87 8.80
CA GLN A 73 16.50 -1.83 7.89
C GLN A 73 16.38 -2.27 6.43
N LYS A 74 16.64 -3.54 6.15
CA LYS A 74 16.55 -4.10 4.80
C LYS A 74 15.11 -4.13 4.33
N GLU A 75 14.19 -4.55 5.19
CA GLU A 75 12.76 -4.64 4.96
C GLU A 75 12.18 -3.24 4.68
N TYR A 76 12.62 -2.23 5.43
CA TYR A 76 12.23 -0.85 5.18
C TYR A 76 12.79 -0.31 3.85
N GLN A 77 14.01 -0.68 3.45
CA GLN A 77 14.54 -0.30 2.13
C GLN A 77 13.71 -0.93 1.00
N LEU A 78 13.38 -2.22 1.10
CA LEU A 78 12.49 -2.89 0.16
C LEU A 78 11.11 -2.22 0.10
N LEU A 79 10.60 -1.77 1.24
CA LEU A 79 9.34 -1.03 1.33
C LEU A 79 9.43 0.33 0.61
N GLU A 80 10.51 1.09 0.80
CA GLU A 80 10.75 2.35 0.10
C GLU A 80 10.83 2.16 -1.42
N GLU A 81 11.50 1.09 -1.88
CA GLU A 81 11.58 0.74 -3.29
C GLU A 81 10.18 0.41 -3.86
N CYS A 82 9.37 -0.38 -3.16
CA CYS A 82 8.01 -0.71 -3.58
C CYS A 82 7.12 0.52 -3.66
N VAL A 83 7.16 1.40 -2.66
CA VAL A 83 6.37 2.64 -2.63
C VAL A 83 6.81 3.59 -3.75
N SER A 84 8.11 3.70 -4.00
CA SER A 84 8.64 4.52 -5.11
C SER A 84 8.21 3.96 -6.46
N PHE A 85 8.25 2.65 -6.62
CA PHE A 85 7.79 1.97 -7.81
C PHE A 85 6.28 2.19 -8.04
N ILE A 86 5.44 2.01 -7.02
CA ILE A 86 4.00 2.32 -7.09
C ILE A 86 3.77 3.77 -7.51
N SER A 87 4.52 4.71 -6.92
CA SER A 87 4.43 6.12 -7.28
C SER A 87 4.81 6.37 -8.74
N SER A 88 5.72 5.57 -9.31
CA SER A 88 6.08 5.64 -10.72
C SER A 88 5.05 4.99 -11.67
N LEU A 89 4.23 4.06 -11.18
CA LEU A 89 3.11 3.51 -11.95
C LEU A 89 1.96 4.52 -12.09
N ASN A 90 1.79 5.39 -11.08
CA ASN A 90 0.73 6.40 -11.03
C ASN A 90 0.82 7.50 -12.09
N THR A 91 1.90 7.62 -12.85
CA THR A 91 1.97 8.56 -13.97
C THR A 91 1.32 8.04 -15.25
N HIS A 92 1.07 6.72 -15.38
CA HIS A 92 0.54 6.18 -16.64
C HIS A 92 -0.54 5.09 -16.54
N LEU A 93 -0.85 4.50 -15.37
CA LEU A 93 -1.60 3.24 -15.39
C LEU A 93 -2.85 3.03 -14.57
N LEU A 94 -2.88 3.26 -13.27
CA LEU A 94 -3.88 2.54 -12.47
C LEU A 94 -4.53 3.47 -11.45
N ILE A 95 -5.63 4.05 -11.94
CA ILE A 95 -6.64 4.85 -11.24
C ILE A 95 -6.08 6.17 -10.71
N PRO A 96 -6.45 7.32 -11.30
CA PRO A 96 -6.03 8.60 -10.74
C PRO A 96 -6.52 8.68 -9.30
N GLN A 97 -5.68 9.16 -8.41
CA GLN A 97 -6.02 9.41 -7.01
C GLN A 97 -7.40 10.09 -6.85
N ALA A 98 -7.80 10.91 -7.84
CA ALA A 98 -9.13 11.50 -7.99
C ALA A 98 -10.30 10.48 -8.05
N ALA A 99 -10.15 9.31 -8.66
CA ALA A 99 -11.19 8.28 -8.70
C ALA A 99 -11.31 7.51 -7.37
N ILE A 100 -10.21 7.38 -6.61
CA ILE A 100 -10.25 6.87 -5.23
C ILE A 100 -10.91 7.90 -4.31
N GLU A 101 -10.53 9.18 -4.42
CA GLU A 101 -11.08 10.28 -3.64
C GLU A 101 -12.53 10.63 -3.99
N GLN A 102 -12.97 10.50 -5.26
CA GLN A 102 -14.37 10.62 -5.67
C GLN A 102 -15.23 9.47 -5.13
N SER A 103 -14.71 8.24 -5.15
CA SER A 103 -15.39 7.08 -4.56
C SER A 103 -15.60 7.23 -3.04
N LEU A 104 -14.69 7.94 -2.37
CA LEU A 104 -14.75 8.24 -0.94
C LEU A 104 -15.59 9.50 -0.63
N SER A 105 -15.53 10.54 -1.47
CA SER A 105 -16.27 11.79 -1.27
C SER A 105 -17.76 11.69 -1.61
N ILE A 106 -18.15 10.90 -2.63
CA ILE A 106 -19.57 10.68 -2.96
C ILE A 106 -20.29 9.90 -1.83
N LYS A 107 -19.54 9.21 -0.96
CA LYS A 107 -20.06 8.44 0.18
C LYS A 107 -20.23 9.23 1.48
N ALA A 108 -19.82 10.49 1.54
CA ALA A 108 -20.01 11.32 2.72
C ALA A 108 -21.43 11.89 2.86
N GLU A 109 -22.22 11.96 1.77
CA GLU A 109 -23.55 12.59 1.80
C GLU A 109 -24.71 11.61 2.02
N ASN A 110 -24.55 10.30 1.81
CA ASN A 110 -25.67 9.36 1.92
C ASN A 110 -25.37 8.13 2.81
N GLY A 111 -25.92 8.16 4.03
CA GLY A 111 -26.43 6.99 4.75
C GLY A 111 -25.43 5.90 5.13
N ALA A 112 -24.76 6.07 6.27
CA ALA A 112 -23.71 5.20 6.82
C ALA A 112 -24.10 3.75 7.21
N LYS A 113 -25.21 3.17 6.73
CA LYS A 113 -25.61 1.78 7.07
C LYS A 113 -25.57 0.79 5.90
N ASP A 114 -25.70 1.24 4.65
CA ASP A 114 -25.69 0.35 3.47
C ASP A 114 -24.29 0.15 2.84
N GLN A 115 -23.30 0.95 3.22
CA GLN A 115 -21.99 0.94 2.57
C GLN A 115 -21.18 -0.34 2.84
N LYS A 116 -21.38 -1.00 3.99
CA LYS A 116 -20.71 -2.27 4.32
C LYS A 116 -21.27 -3.41 3.47
N GLU A 117 -22.56 -3.38 3.17
CA GLU A 117 -23.23 -4.39 2.34
C GLU A 117 -22.94 -4.15 0.86
N HIS A 118 -22.85 -2.89 0.43
CA HIS A 118 -22.42 -2.53 -0.92
C HIS A 118 -20.94 -2.86 -1.18
N TYR A 119 -20.05 -2.64 -0.19
CA TYR A 119 -18.65 -3.07 -0.28
C TYR A 119 -18.54 -4.60 -0.33
N LYS A 120 -19.33 -5.34 0.48
CA LYS A 120 -19.40 -6.81 0.38
C LYS A 120 -19.93 -7.27 -0.98
N GLN A 121 -20.88 -6.57 -1.59
CA GLN A 121 -21.38 -6.89 -2.93
C GLN A 121 -20.35 -6.61 -4.01
N LEU A 122 -19.54 -5.55 -3.87
CA LEU A 122 -18.48 -5.22 -4.83
C LEU A 122 -17.31 -6.20 -4.72
N VAL A 123 -16.94 -6.60 -3.50
CA VAL A 123 -15.97 -7.68 -3.24
C VAL A 123 -16.52 -9.04 -3.69
N ARG A 124 -17.82 -9.33 -3.51
CA ARG A 124 -18.46 -10.54 -4.05
C ARG A 124 -18.50 -10.56 -5.57
N GLY A 125 -18.83 -9.45 -6.22
CA GLY A 125 -18.80 -9.35 -7.68
C GLY A 125 -17.40 -9.55 -8.27
N LEU A 126 -16.35 -9.15 -7.54
CA LEU A 126 -14.97 -9.44 -7.91
C LEU A 126 -14.58 -10.91 -7.66
N LEU A 127 -15.16 -11.56 -6.64
CA LEU A 127 -14.91 -12.97 -6.30
C LEU A 127 -15.74 -13.96 -7.16
N ASP A 128 -16.95 -13.60 -7.61
CA ASP A 128 -17.79 -14.44 -8.47
C ASP A 128 -17.27 -14.50 -9.92
N ILE A 129 -16.40 -13.58 -10.32
CA ILE A 129 -15.66 -13.62 -11.60
C ILE A 129 -14.49 -14.64 -11.54
N LEU A 130 -14.15 -15.15 -10.36
CA LEU A 130 -13.06 -16.10 -10.11
C LEU A 130 -13.50 -17.58 -10.03
N HIS A 131 -14.74 -17.92 -10.43
CA HIS A 131 -15.23 -19.31 -10.54
C HIS A 131 -15.58 -19.69 -11.98
#